data_AF-A0A8T4QGB2-F1
#
_entry.id   AF-A0A8T4QGB2-F1
#
_cell.length_a   1.000
_cell.length_b   1.000
_cell.length_c   1.000
_cell.angle_alpha   90.00
_cell.angle_beta   90.00
_cell.angle_gamma   90.00
#
_symmetry.space_group_name_H-M   'P 1'
#
loop_
_entity.id
_entity.type
_entity.pdbx_description
1 polymer ?
#
loop_
_entity_poly.entity_id
_entity_poly.type
_entity_poly.pdbx_seq_one_letter_code
_entity_poly.pdbx_strand_id
1 'polypeptide(L)'
;MQKRGQISSEILVYALTVVILGVILVMGYKYFSSSKNLMDKGELVQLQSRLAADAATIGKDHGRYKKISYPVPQNLDEVCIADLNQKDKILSSKLISFYPLIQDSLNSGANKNVFFIGATEQNSYYTQGIQINHYPHINCFKSKNNKVELGLEGLGGGTSLILTDFVTTAKISSNANTILQSADEILTLQVPKGVQTNAASISIEVIEPPTEELKNGISEVYKFGPVGVTFNPPIELSIKYNPAIVGDCPSELSFYQYDENGILKAIVPSKKIDCESKIAFFDISEF
;
A
#
# COMPACT_ATOMS: atom_id res chain seq x y z
N MET A 1 -46.93 66.25 -1.88
CA MET A 1 -47.41 64.87 -1.59
C MET A 1 -46.40 63.86 -2.15
N GLN A 2 -45.53 63.32 -1.31
CA GLN A 2 -44.61 62.24 -1.69
C GLN A 2 -45.31 60.89 -1.50
N LYS A 3 -45.38 60.08 -2.56
CA LYS A 3 -45.92 58.71 -2.55
C LYS A 3 -45.00 57.80 -1.73
N ARG A 4 -45.30 57.60 -0.44
CA ARG A 4 -44.54 56.72 0.48
C ARG A 4 -44.90 55.22 0.38
N GLY A 5 -45.44 54.74 -0.74
CA GLY A 5 -46.04 53.40 -0.84
C GLY A 5 -45.41 52.38 -1.80
N GLN A 6 -44.44 52.76 -2.66
CA GLN A 6 -43.99 51.89 -3.77
C GLN A 6 -42.57 51.30 -3.62
N ILE A 7 -41.83 51.63 -2.55
CA ILE A 7 -40.44 51.16 -2.40
C ILE A 7 -40.37 49.71 -1.90
N SER A 8 -41.48 49.11 -1.48
CA SER A 8 -41.45 47.78 -0.84
C SER A 8 -41.53 46.58 -1.80
N SER A 9 -41.93 46.76 -3.07
CA SER A 9 -42.14 45.62 -3.98
C SER A 9 -40.86 45.15 -4.67
N GLU A 10 -39.97 46.06 -5.06
CA GLU A 10 -38.74 45.69 -5.78
C GLU A 10 -37.77 44.92 -4.87
N ILE A 11 -37.62 45.35 -3.63
CA ILE A 11 -36.76 44.70 -2.63
C ILE A 11 -37.20 43.25 -2.39
N LEU A 12 -38.51 43.00 -2.32
CA LEU A 12 -39.06 41.66 -2.11
C LEU A 12 -38.77 40.74 -3.30
N VAL A 13 -38.90 41.24 -4.54
CA VAL A 13 -38.58 40.47 -5.74
C VAL A 13 -37.09 40.10 -5.80
N TYR A 14 -36.19 41.02 -5.46
CA TYR A 14 -34.76 40.72 -5.41
C TYR A 14 -34.43 39.70 -4.32
N ALA A 15 -35.02 39.83 -3.13
CA ALA A 15 -34.84 38.85 -2.06
C ALA A 15 -35.31 37.45 -2.46
N LEU A 16 -36.49 37.34 -3.08
CA LEU A 16 -37.02 36.06 -3.58
C LEU A 16 -36.12 35.46 -4.67
N THR A 17 -35.62 36.29 -5.58
CA THR A 17 -34.72 35.85 -6.66
C THR A 17 -33.42 35.26 -6.10
N VAL A 18 -32.82 35.91 -5.09
CA VAL A 18 -31.62 35.40 -4.41
C VAL A 18 -31.89 34.06 -3.72
N VAL A 19 -33.05 33.90 -3.07
CA VAL A 19 -33.45 32.64 -2.44
C VAL A 19 -33.60 31.53 -3.47
N ILE A 20 -34.28 31.79 -4.59
CA ILE A 20 -34.47 30.81 -5.67
C ILE A 20 -33.12 30.40 -6.26
N LEU A 21 -32.24 31.36 -6.56
CA LEU A 21 -30.89 31.08 -7.05
C LEU A 21 -30.09 30.26 -6.04
N GLY A 22 -30.19 30.58 -4.74
CA GLY A 22 -29.57 29.81 -3.67
C GLY A 22 -30.05 28.36 -3.64
N VAL A 23 -31.36 28.11 -3.74
CA VAL A 23 -31.94 26.76 -3.78
C VAL A 23 -31.46 25.98 -5.01
N ILE A 24 -31.46 26.61 -6.20
CA ILE A 24 -30.99 25.98 -7.43
C ILE A 24 -29.52 25.59 -7.31
N LEU A 25 -28.67 26.46 -6.76
CA LEU A 25 -27.24 26.17 -6.56
C LEU A 25 -27.02 24.99 -5.59
N VAL A 26 -27.75 24.96 -4.47
CA VAL A 26 -27.65 23.85 -3.50
C VAL A 26 -28.12 22.53 -4.11
N MET A 27 -29.23 22.54 -4.86
CA MET A 27 -29.72 21.34 -5.55
C MET A 27 -28.75 20.88 -6.64
N GLY A 28 -28.22 21.81 -7.45
CA GLY A 28 -27.23 21.51 -8.48
C GLY A 28 -25.96 20.89 -7.90
N TYR A 29 -25.45 21.44 -6.79
CA TYR A 29 -24.29 20.88 -6.09
C TYR A 29 -24.54 19.46 -5.58
N LYS A 30 -25.69 19.22 -4.94
CA LYS A 30 -26.07 17.87 -4.45
C LYS A 30 -26.23 16.85 -5.59
N TYR A 31 -26.83 17.26 -6.70
CA TYR A 31 -27.01 16.37 -7.85
C TYR A 31 -25.67 16.02 -8.51
N PHE A 32 -24.78 17.00 -8.65
CA PHE A 32 -23.45 16.79 -9.22
C PHE A 32 -22.58 15.88 -8.34
N SER A 33 -22.59 16.08 -7.01
CA SER A 33 -21.84 15.22 -6.09
C SER A 33 -22.39 13.79 -6.08
N SER A 34 -23.72 13.62 -6.10
CA SER A 34 -24.33 12.29 -6.20
C SER A 34 -24.01 11.60 -7.53
N SER A 35 -23.98 12.35 -8.64
CA SER A 35 -23.63 11.82 -9.96
C SER A 35 -22.18 11.36 -10.00
N LYS A 36 -21.25 12.12 -9.41
CA LYS A 36 -19.85 11.73 -9.28
C LYS A 36 -19.71 10.40 -8.51
N ASN A 37 -20.36 10.28 -7.36
CA ASN A 37 -20.33 9.05 -6.56
C ASN A 37 -20.91 7.84 -7.32
N LEU A 38 -21.92 8.05 -8.18
CA LEU A 38 -22.48 6.99 -9.01
C LEU A 38 -21.52 6.55 -10.12
N MET A 39 -20.80 7.50 -10.72
CA MET A 39 -19.76 7.21 -11.70
C MET A 39 -18.60 6.43 -11.08
N ASP A 40 -18.08 6.88 -9.92
CA ASP A 40 -16.98 6.21 -9.21
C ASP A 40 -17.36 4.75 -8.86
N LYS A 41 -18.60 4.52 -8.41
CA LYS A 41 -19.14 3.15 -8.19
C LYS A 41 -19.22 2.33 -9.46
N GLY A 42 -19.66 2.94 -10.58
CA GLY A 42 -19.72 2.28 -11.88
C GLY A 42 -18.33 1.86 -12.37
N GLU A 43 -17.34 2.73 -12.24
CA GLU A 43 -15.94 2.44 -12.56
C GLU A 43 -15.36 1.32 -11.69
N LEU A 44 -15.67 1.31 -10.39
CA LEU A 44 -15.25 0.25 -9.48
C LEU A 44 -15.88 -1.11 -9.83
N VAL A 45 -17.17 -1.15 -10.18
CA VAL A 45 -17.83 -2.38 -10.67
C VAL A 45 -17.22 -2.86 -11.99
N GLN A 46 -16.88 -1.94 -12.89
CA GLN A 46 -16.21 -2.29 -14.14
C GLN A 46 -14.80 -2.85 -13.87
N LEU A 47 -14.05 -2.25 -12.94
CA LEU A 47 -12.74 -2.72 -12.51
C LEU A 47 -12.82 -4.14 -11.93
N GLN A 48 -13.79 -4.40 -11.05
CA GLN A 48 -14.06 -5.73 -10.49
C GLN A 48 -14.30 -6.77 -11.58
N SER A 49 -15.23 -6.48 -12.48
CA SER A 49 -15.62 -7.38 -13.58
C SER A 49 -14.44 -7.66 -14.50
N ARG A 50 -13.65 -6.63 -14.84
CA ARG A 50 -12.47 -6.76 -15.70
C ARG A 50 -11.35 -7.55 -15.04
N LEU A 51 -11.00 -7.28 -13.78
CA LEU A 51 -9.96 -8.04 -13.08
C LEU A 51 -10.32 -9.53 -13.03
N ALA A 52 -11.58 -9.83 -12.65
CA ALA A 52 -12.05 -11.21 -12.59
C ALA A 52 -12.03 -11.90 -13.96
N ALA A 53 -12.48 -11.21 -15.01
CA ALA A 53 -12.47 -11.75 -16.38
C ALA A 53 -11.04 -11.96 -16.90
N ASP A 54 -10.14 -11.00 -16.66
CA ASP A 54 -8.74 -11.07 -17.09
C ASP A 54 -8.00 -12.20 -16.36
N ALA A 55 -8.16 -12.33 -15.03
CA ALA A 55 -7.61 -13.45 -14.26
C ALA A 55 -8.15 -14.80 -14.74
N ALA A 56 -9.48 -14.94 -14.91
CA ALA A 56 -10.06 -16.19 -15.40
C ALA A 56 -9.64 -16.54 -16.84
N THR A 57 -9.39 -15.54 -17.69
CA THR A 57 -8.95 -15.74 -19.07
C THR A 57 -7.47 -16.15 -19.12
N ILE A 58 -6.60 -15.41 -18.43
CA ILE A 58 -5.16 -15.70 -18.38
C ILE A 58 -4.91 -17.03 -17.67
N GLY A 59 -5.64 -17.30 -16.59
CA GLY A 59 -5.49 -18.53 -15.82
C GLY A 59 -5.81 -19.82 -16.58
N LYS A 60 -6.45 -19.75 -17.76
CA LYS A 60 -6.65 -20.91 -18.64
C LYS A 60 -5.41 -21.25 -19.47
N ASP A 61 -4.59 -20.26 -19.78
CA ASP A 61 -3.43 -20.39 -20.66
C ASP A 61 -2.14 -20.52 -19.82
N HIS A 62 -1.73 -21.74 -19.50
CA HIS A 62 -0.53 -21.99 -18.69
C HIS A 62 0.73 -21.33 -19.28
N GLY A 63 1.49 -20.62 -18.45
CA GLY A 63 2.72 -19.90 -18.81
C GLY A 63 2.48 -18.59 -19.58
N ARG A 64 1.22 -18.22 -19.83
CA ARG A 64 0.90 -16.95 -20.50
C ARG A 64 1.04 -15.82 -19.50
N TYR A 65 2.02 -14.94 -19.74
CA TYR A 65 2.17 -13.69 -19.01
C TYR A 65 1.49 -12.52 -19.73
N LYS A 66 0.82 -11.66 -18.97
CA LYS A 66 0.28 -10.38 -19.46
C LYS A 66 0.35 -9.32 -18.37
N LYS A 67 0.97 -8.18 -18.69
CA LYS A 67 0.88 -6.95 -17.89
C LYS A 67 -0.37 -6.18 -18.31
N ILE A 68 -1.26 -5.88 -17.38
CA ILE A 68 -2.53 -5.18 -17.64
C ILE A 68 -2.59 -3.89 -16.83
N SER A 69 -3.05 -2.82 -17.46
CA SER A 69 -3.33 -1.54 -16.81
C SER A 69 -4.84 -1.34 -16.71
N TYR A 70 -5.33 -1.17 -15.49
CA TYR A 70 -6.74 -0.95 -15.21
C TYR A 70 -6.97 0.53 -14.85
N PRO A 71 -7.96 1.20 -15.46
CA PRO A 71 -8.40 2.50 -14.98
C PRO A 71 -9.05 2.35 -13.61
N VAL A 72 -8.81 3.29 -12.71
CA VAL A 72 -9.39 3.32 -11.37
C VAL A 72 -10.00 4.69 -11.05
N PRO A 73 -11.00 4.75 -10.16
CA PRO A 73 -11.56 6.02 -9.70
C PRO A 73 -10.50 6.95 -9.10
N GLN A 74 -10.72 8.27 -9.17
CA GLN A 74 -9.76 9.28 -8.69
C GLN A 74 -9.47 9.20 -7.18
N ASN A 75 -10.41 8.68 -6.39
CA ASN A 75 -10.30 8.55 -4.95
C ASN A 75 -9.77 7.19 -4.49
N LEU A 76 -9.35 6.33 -5.43
CA LEU A 76 -8.73 5.05 -5.11
C LEU A 76 -7.21 5.21 -5.02
N ASP A 77 -6.67 4.96 -3.83
CA ASP A 77 -5.23 5.08 -3.57
C ASP A 77 -4.50 3.80 -3.99
N GLU A 78 -5.06 2.62 -3.68
CA GLU A 78 -4.47 1.33 -4.00
C GLU A 78 -5.48 0.18 -4.13
N VAL A 79 -5.05 -0.89 -4.80
CA VAL A 79 -5.78 -2.16 -4.91
C VAL A 79 -4.94 -3.24 -4.24
N CYS A 80 -5.42 -3.81 -3.15
CA CYS A 80 -4.75 -4.91 -2.46
C CYS A 80 -5.38 -6.25 -2.84
N ILE A 81 -4.54 -7.26 -3.06
CA ILE A 81 -4.95 -8.62 -3.36
C ILE A 81 -4.32 -9.58 -2.36
N ALA A 82 -5.12 -10.46 -1.79
CA ALA A 82 -4.72 -11.46 -0.81
C ALA A 82 -4.93 -12.87 -1.40
N ASP A 83 -4.00 -13.80 -1.19
CA ASP A 83 -4.21 -15.20 -1.57
C ASP A 83 -4.96 -15.95 -0.45
N LEU A 84 -6.24 -16.24 -0.68
CA LEU A 84 -7.07 -16.93 0.32
C LEU A 84 -6.58 -18.33 0.67
N ASN A 85 -5.80 -18.97 -0.20
CA ASN A 85 -5.22 -20.29 0.10
C ASN A 85 -4.05 -20.18 1.10
N GLN A 86 -3.54 -18.98 1.31
CA GLN A 86 -2.45 -18.66 2.24
C GLN A 86 -2.94 -17.80 3.41
N LYS A 87 -4.24 -17.86 3.73
CA LYS A 87 -4.88 -17.06 4.78
C LYS A 87 -4.10 -17.07 6.09
N ASP A 88 -3.68 -18.25 6.57
CA ASP A 88 -3.00 -18.37 7.87
C ASP A 88 -1.64 -17.68 7.85
N LYS A 89 -0.92 -17.74 6.72
CA LYS A 89 0.34 -17.03 6.54
C LYS A 89 0.13 -15.51 6.50
N ILE A 90 -0.91 -15.04 5.80
CA ILE A 90 -1.26 -13.62 5.75
C ILE A 90 -1.62 -13.11 7.16
N LEU A 91 -2.40 -13.88 7.93
CA LEU A 91 -2.76 -13.50 9.29
C LEU A 91 -1.58 -13.54 10.28
N SER A 92 -0.55 -14.35 10.00
CA SER A 92 0.68 -14.38 10.77
C SER A 92 1.64 -13.22 10.47
N SER A 93 1.50 -12.62 9.27
CA SER A 93 2.28 -11.48 8.83
C SER A 93 1.93 -10.23 9.66
N LYS A 94 2.94 -9.42 9.98
CA LYS A 94 2.78 -8.12 10.65
C LYS A 94 2.27 -7.04 9.69
N LEU A 95 2.51 -7.19 8.39
CA LEU A 95 2.01 -6.29 7.34
C LEU A 95 0.48 -6.16 7.39
N ILE A 96 -0.24 -7.24 7.71
CA ILE A 96 -1.71 -7.23 7.76
C ILE A 96 -2.27 -6.21 8.75
N SER A 97 -1.51 -5.87 9.79
CA SER A 97 -1.92 -4.90 10.80
C SER A 97 -1.97 -3.46 10.27
N PHE A 98 -1.35 -3.18 9.12
CA PHE A 98 -1.49 -1.92 8.38
C PHE A 98 -2.77 -1.88 7.54
N TYR A 99 -3.47 -3.00 7.41
CA TYR A 99 -4.66 -3.17 6.57
C TYR A 99 -5.85 -3.77 7.34
N PRO A 100 -6.46 -3.03 8.30
CA PRO A 100 -7.52 -3.56 9.16
C PRO A 100 -8.70 -4.16 8.38
N LEU A 101 -9.10 -3.55 7.26
CA LEU A 101 -10.18 -4.06 6.42
C LEU A 101 -9.90 -5.48 5.89
N ILE A 102 -8.66 -5.73 5.50
CA ILE A 102 -8.24 -7.04 4.99
C ILE A 102 -8.17 -8.03 6.13
N GLN A 103 -7.58 -7.62 7.25
CA GLN A 103 -7.49 -8.42 8.47
C GLN A 103 -8.88 -8.89 8.94
N ASP A 104 -9.84 -7.97 9.03
CA ASP A 104 -11.22 -8.25 9.46
C ASP A 104 -11.95 -9.18 8.50
N SER A 105 -11.77 -8.98 7.19
CA SER A 105 -12.35 -9.85 6.16
C SER A 105 -11.81 -11.29 6.26
N LEU A 106 -10.50 -11.44 6.46
CA LEU A 106 -9.87 -12.75 6.62
C LEU A 106 -10.33 -13.41 7.94
N ASN A 107 -10.31 -12.69 9.05
CA ASN A 107 -10.73 -13.19 10.37
C ASN A 107 -12.21 -13.63 10.39
N SER A 108 -13.10 -12.84 9.79
CA SER A 108 -14.54 -13.15 9.71
C SER A 108 -14.86 -14.27 8.72
N GLY A 109 -13.94 -14.64 7.83
CA GLY A 109 -14.19 -15.64 6.79
C GLY A 109 -15.10 -15.14 5.67
N ALA A 110 -15.14 -13.82 5.42
CA ALA A 110 -16.00 -13.19 4.42
C ALA A 110 -15.71 -13.58 2.96
N ASN A 111 -14.68 -14.40 2.73
CA ASN A 111 -14.22 -14.90 1.42
C ASN A 111 -14.00 -13.76 0.41
N LYS A 112 -13.40 -12.65 0.85
CA LYS A 112 -13.00 -11.52 -0.02
C LYS A 112 -11.49 -11.48 -0.11
N ASN A 113 -10.98 -11.28 -1.31
CA ASN A 113 -9.55 -11.38 -1.59
C ASN A 113 -9.01 -10.23 -2.45
N VAL A 114 -9.87 -9.33 -2.90
CA VAL A 114 -9.48 -8.09 -3.54
C VAL A 114 -10.14 -6.93 -2.83
N PHE A 115 -9.33 -5.95 -2.48
CA PHE A 115 -9.68 -4.82 -1.62
C PHE A 115 -9.31 -3.52 -2.33
N PHE A 116 -10.27 -2.62 -2.40
CA PHE A 116 -10.12 -1.28 -2.93
C PHE A 116 -9.97 -0.34 -1.75
N ILE A 117 -8.81 0.31 -1.65
CA ILE A 117 -8.48 1.18 -0.53
C ILE A 117 -8.28 2.60 -1.07
N GLY A 118 -9.07 3.53 -0.54
CA GLY A 118 -8.98 4.95 -0.82
C GLY A 118 -9.41 5.79 0.38
N ALA A 119 -9.16 7.10 0.32
CA ALA A 119 -9.50 8.03 1.40
C ALA A 119 -10.98 7.98 1.84
N THR A 120 -11.90 7.73 0.90
CA THR A 120 -13.36 7.68 1.16
C THR A 120 -14.02 6.38 0.74
N GLU A 121 -13.36 5.57 -0.08
CA GLU A 121 -13.93 4.35 -0.64
C GLU A 121 -13.18 3.15 -0.08
N GLN A 122 -13.93 2.27 0.58
CA GLN A 122 -13.44 0.98 1.03
C GLN A 122 -14.42 -0.08 0.54
N ASN A 123 -13.96 -0.93 -0.36
CA ASN A 123 -14.80 -1.96 -0.94
C ASN A 123 -13.98 -3.26 -1.09
N SER A 124 -14.64 -4.40 -1.02
CA SER A 124 -13.99 -5.70 -1.14
C SER A 124 -14.85 -6.67 -1.92
N TYR A 125 -14.21 -7.52 -2.70
CA TYR A 125 -14.88 -8.53 -3.51
C TYR A 125 -14.05 -9.80 -3.62
N TYR A 126 -14.71 -10.82 -4.14
CA TYR A 126 -14.12 -12.12 -4.37
C TYR A 126 -13.78 -12.26 -5.86
N THR A 127 -12.55 -12.69 -6.13
CA THR A 127 -12.09 -13.13 -7.45
C THR A 127 -11.49 -14.51 -7.30
N GLN A 128 -12.05 -15.46 -8.05
CA GLN A 128 -11.55 -16.83 -8.07
C GLN A 128 -10.21 -16.93 -8.82
N GLY A 129 -9.38 -17.89 -8.42
CA GLY A 129 -8.22 -18.29 -9.21
C GLY A 129 -7.11 -17.26 -9.22
N ILE A 130 -6.93 -16.50 -8.13
CA ILE A 130 -5.76 -15.65 -7.95
C ILE A 130 -4.86 -16.27 -6.89
N GLN A 131 -3.58 -16.38 -7.20
CA GLN A 131 -2.53 -16.83 -6.29
C GLN A 131 -1.40 -15.80 -6.20
N ILE A 132 -0.73 -15.79 -5.04
CA ILE A 132 0.49 -15.02 -4.80
C ILE A 132 1.52 -15.99 -4.23
N ASN A 133 2.60 -16.23 -4.97
CA ASN A 133 3.61 -17.25 -4.63
C ASN A 133 4.71 -16.77 -3.67
N HIS A 134 4.62 -15.54 -3.18
CA HIS A 134 5.63 -14.93 -2.32
C HIS A 134 5.01 -14.42 -1.03
N TYR A 135 5.73 -14.59 0.09
CA TYR A 135 5.34 -14.07 1.39
C TYR A 135 5.33 -12.53 1.36
N PRO A 136 4.36 -11.82 1.97
CA PRO A 136 3.31 -12.31 2.88
C PRO A 136 2.02 -12.80 2.21
N HIS A 137 2.05 -13.16 0.93
CA HIS A 137 0.89 -13.60 0.13
C HIS A 137 -0.23 -12.57 0.03
N ILE A 138 0.13 -11.30 0.19
CA ILE A 138 -0.67 -10.12 -0.05
C ILE A 138 0.18 -9.13 -0.85
N ASN A 139 -0.42 -8.43 -1.80
CA ASN A 139 0.24 -7.33 -2.48
C ASN A 139 -0.74 -6.18 -2.77
N CYS A 140 -0.27 -4.95 -2.60
CA CYS A 140 -1.01 -3.71 -2.80
C CYS A 140 -0.41 -2.90 -3.94
N PHE A 141 -1.24 -2.58 -4.93
CA PHE A 141 -0.84 -1.86 -6.13
C PHE A 141 -1.36 -0.43 -6.06
N LYS A 142 -0.43 0.52 -5.96
CA LYS A 142 -0.77 1.95 -5.93
C LYS A 142 -1.31 2.45 -7.26
N SER A 143 -2.32 3.32 -7.16
CA SER A 143 -2.83 4.09 -8.27
C SER A 143 -1.80 5.13 -8.71
N LYS A 144 -1.44 5.12 -10.00
CA LYS A 144 -0.61 6.13 -10.65
C LYS A 144 -1.33 6.61 -11.89
N ASN A 145 -1.62 7.92 -11.96
CA ASN A 145 -2.39 8.53 -13.05
C ASN A 145 -3.77 7.87 -13.24
N ASN A 146 -4.49 7.61 -12.14
CA ASN A 146 -5.80 6.93 -12.12
C ASN A 146 -5.75 5.55 -12.78
N LYS A 147 -4.63 4.85 -12.64
CA LYS A 147 -4.44 3.50 -13.16
C LYS A 147 -3.66 2.64 -12.20
N VAL A 148 -3.96 1.35 -12.21
CA VAL A 148 -3.21 0.33 -11.48
C VAL A 148 -2.70 -0.68 -12.48
N GLU A 149 -1.41 -1.06 -12.37
CA GLU A 149 -0.77 -2.03 -13.26
C GLU A 149 -0.54 -3.35 -12.52
N LEU A 150 -0.98 -4.46 -13.11
CA LEU A 150 -0.79 -5.80 -12.55
C LEU A 150 -0.15 -6.73 -13.60
N GLY A 151 0.81 -7.53 -13.17
CA GLY A 151 1.35 -8.66 -13.92
C GLY A 151 0.62 -9.93 -13.56
N LEU A 152 0.03 -10.61 -14.53
CA LEU A 152 -0.65 -11.90 -14.34
C LEU A 152 0.01 -12.97 -15.21
N GLU A 153 0.30 -14.12 -14.63
CA GLU A 153 0.77 -15.32 -15.32
C GLU A 153 -0.25 -16.46 -15.15
N GLY A 154 -0.60 -17.15 -16.23
CA GLY A 154 -1.51 -18.29 -16.16
C GLY A 154 -0.82 -19.53 -15.58
N LEU A 155 -1.42 -20.17 -14.59
CA LEU A 155 -0.99 -21.47 -14.04
C LEU A 155 -1.79 -22.65 -14.62
N GLY A 156 -2.70 -22.40 -15.56
CA GLY A 156 -3.65 -23.39 -16.04
C GLY A 156 -4.80 -23.63 -15.06
N GLY A 157 -5.82 -24.39 -15.50
CA GLY A 157 -6.97 -24.73 -14.65
C GLY A 157 -7.83 -23.54 -14.21
N GLY A 158 -7.66 -22.37 -14.82
CA GLY A 158 -8.38 -21.14 -14.43
C GLY A 158 -7.72 -20.37 -13.27
N THR A 159 -6.45 -20.68 -12.95
CA THR A 159 -5.69 -19.99 -11.90
C THR A 159 -4.61 -19.08 -12.51
N SER A 160 -4.53 -17.85 -12.04
CA SER A 160 -3.49 -16.87 -12.35
C SER A 160 -2.63 -16.59 -11.14
N LEU A 161 -1.33 -16.54 -11.36
CA LEU A 161 -0.33 -16.03 -10.45
C LEU A 161 -0.18 -14.52 -10.67
N ILE A 162 -0.21 -13.76 -9.57
CA ILE A 162 0.22 -12.36 -9.59
C ILE A 162 1.74 -12.33 -9.54
N LEU A 163 2.35 -11.75 -10.56
CA LEU A 163 3.78 -11.49 -10.61
C LEU A 163 4.05 -10.06 -10.16
N THR A 164 4.82 -9.94 -9.09
CA THR A 164 5.27 -8.66 -8.55
C THR A 164 6.72 -8.74 -8.11
N ASP A 165 7.40 -7.59 -8.20
CA ASP A 165 8.78 -7.45 -7.76
C ASP A 165 8.81 -7.35 -6.24
N PHE A 166 8.90 -8.48 -5.55
CA PHE A 166 9.06 -8.52 -4.09
C PHE A 166 10.49 -8.25 -3.62
N VAL A 167 11.44 -8.35 -4.56
CA VAL A 167 12.84 -7.96 -4.35
C VAL A 167 13.05 -6.61 -5.01
N THR A 168 13.24 -5.57 -4.20
CA THR A 168 13.64 -4.27 -4.72
C THR A 168 15.16 -4.21 -4.77
N THR A 169 15.72 -3.64 -5.84
CA THR A 169 17.18 -3.54 -6.04
C THR A 169 17.54 -2.11 -6.42
N ALA A 170 18.64 -1.60 -5.85
CA ALA A 170 19.23 -0.32 -6.21
C ALA A 170 20.72 -0.46 -6.52
N LYS A 171 21.18 0.22 -7.57
CA LYS A 171 22.60 0.37 -7.86
C LYS A 171 23.15 1.49 -6.98
N ILE A 172 24.25 1.22 -6.28
CA ILE A 172 24.91 2.23 -5.45
C ILE A 172 25.81 3.07 -6.36
N SER A 173 25.70 4.39 -6.25
CA SER A 173 26.58 5.34 -6.92
C SER A 173 27.34 6.16 -5.89
N SER A 174 28.66 6.27 -6.04
CA SER A 174 29.49 7.17 -5.22
C SER A 174 29.13 8.65 -5.41
N ASN A 175 28.42 8.98 -6.50
CA ASN A 175 28.21 10.35 -6.95
C ASN A 175 26.79 10.89 -6.68
N ALA A 176 25.88 10.04 -6.20
CA ALA A 176 24.49 10.40 -5.95
C ALA A 176 23.94 9.67 -4.72
N ASN A 177 22.91 10.23 -4.09
CA ASN A 177 22.19 9.53 -3.04
C ASN A 177 21.43 8.35 -3.67
N THR A 178 21.48 7.19 -3.03
CA THR A 178 20.72 6.00 -3.42
C THR A 178 19.64 5.77 -2.39
N ILE A 179 18.38 5.67 -2.83
CA ILE A 179 17.25 5.31 -1.98
C ILE A 179 16.77 3.94 -2.44
N LEU A 180 16.69 3.00 -1.50
CA LEU A 180 16.12 1.68 -1.72
C LEU A 180 14.95 1.50 -0.76
N GLN A 181 13.76 1.29 -1.29
CA GLN A 181 12.54 1.07 -0.51
C GLN A 181 12.09 -0.38 -0.70
N SER A 182 11.66 -1.05 0.36
CA SER A 182 11.08 -2.39 0.28
C SER A 182 9.79 -2.40 -0.56
N ALA A 183 9.41 -3.56 -1.09
CA ALA A 183 8.22 -3.70 -1.93
C ALA A 183 6.91 -3.35 -1.20
N ASP A 184 6.86 -3.54 0.11
CA ASP A 184 5.74 -3.17 0.99
C ASP A 184 5.82 -1.72 1.49
N GLU A 185 6.85 -0.97 1.08
CA GLU A 185 7.08 0.43 1.43
C GLU A 185 7.29 0.74 2.92
N ILE A 186 7.43 -0.28 3.77
CA ILE A 186 7.63 -0.11 5.21
C ILE A 186 9.07 0.25 5.55
N LEU A 187 10.03 -0.35 4.85
CA LEU A 187 11.46 -0.19 5.11
C LEU A 187 12.11 0.63 4.00
N THR A 188 12.88 1.65 4.39
CA THR A 188 13.66 2.46 3.46
C THR A 188 15.10 2.52 3.90
N LEU A 189 16.02 2.32 2.96
CA LEU A 189 17.44 2.47 3.13
C LEU A 189 17.93 3.66 2.31
N GLN A 190 18.68 4.55 2.94
CA GLN A 190 19.29 5.70 2.28
C GLN A 190 20.81 5.59 2.35
N VAL A 191 21.46 5.50 1.19
CA VAL A 191 22.92 5.55 1.05
C VAL A 191 23.30 6.93 0.54
N PRO A 192 23.81 7.83 1.40
CA PRO A 192 24.26 9.15 0.99
C PRO A 192 25.41 9.09 -0.01
N LYS A 193 25.51 10.13 -0.84
CA LYS A 193 26.67 10.36 -1.70
C LYS A 193 27.97 10.33 -0.89
N GLY A 194 28.98 9.64 -1.42
CA GLY A 194 30.32 9.58 -0.82
C GLY A 194 30.52 8.49 0.23
N VAL A 195 29.48 7.73 0.60
CA VAL A 195 29.64 6.53 1.44
C VAL A 195 30.47 5.49 0.69
N GLN A 196 31.49 4.96 1.36
CA GLN A 196 32.28 3.85 0.86
C GLN A 196 31.54 2.53 1.13
N THR A 197 31.46 1.67 0.12
CA THR A 197 30.86 0.33 0.24
C THR A 197 31.60 -0.67 -0.64
N ASN A 198 31.53 -1.94 -0.27
CA ASN A 198 32.07 -3.07 -1.04
C ASN A 198 31.07 -3.63 -2.08
N ALA A 199 29.84 -3.09 -2.16
CA ALA A 199 28.81 -3.56 -3.09
C ALA A 199 28.46 -2.55 -4.18
N ALA A 200 28.26 -3.04 -5.40
CA ALA A 200 27.79 -2.22 -6.53
C ALA A 200 26.27 -2.04 -6.56
N SER A 201 25.54 -2.94 -5.91
CA SER A 201 24.09 -2.91 -5.78
C SER A 201 23.66 -3.58 -4.49
N ILE A 202 22.49 -3.18 -4.01
CA ILE A 202 21.85 -3.73 -2.82
C ILE A 202 20.39 -4.06 -3.11
N SER A 203 19.83 -5.01 -2.37
CA SER A 203 18.45 -5.46 -2.51
C SER A 203 17.77 -5.67 -1.16
N ILE A 204 16.44 -5.56 -1.14
CA ILE A 204 15.58 -5.83 0.02
C ILE A 204 14.44 -6.74 -0.42
N GLU A 205 14.21 -7.81 0.34
CA GLU A 205 13.15 -8.78 0.13
C GLU A 205 12.43 -9.04 1.46
N VAL A 206 11.10 -9.06 1.46
CA VAL A 206 10.31 -9.45 2.62
C VAL A 206 10.23 -10.98 2.64
N ILE A 207 10.64 -11.61 3.73
CA ILE A 207 10.69 -13.09 3.81
C ILE A 207 9.83 -13.61 4.95
N GLU A 208 9.38 -14.86 4.79
CA GLU A 208 8.75 -15.60 5.89
C GLU A 208 9.78 -15.77 7.03
N PRO A 209 9.43 -15.49 8.30
CA PRO A 209 10.37 -15.61 9.40
C PRO A 209 10.99 -17.02 9.48
N PRO A 210 12.32 -17.17 9.41
CA PRO A 210 12.96 -18.49 9.35
C PRO A 210 12.93 -19.25 10.69
N THR A 211 12.64 -18.57 11.80
CA THR A 211 12.55 -19.19 13.14
C THR A 211 11.33 -18.68 13.91
N GLU A 212 10.83 -19.45 14.88
CA GLU A 212 9.70 -19.04 15.74
C GLU A 212 10.03 -17.80 16.58
N GLU A 213 11.29 -17.62 16.98
CA GLU A 213 11.73 -16.45 17.73
C GLU A 213 11.51 -15.16 16.93
N LEU A 214 11.79 -15.20 15.62
CA LEU A 214 11.59 -14.06 14.72
C LEU A 214 10.12 -13.71 14.49
N LYS A 215 9.20 -14.66 14.68
CA LYS A 215 7.74 -14.40 14.60
C LYS A 215 7.24 -13.49 15.74
N ASN A 216 7.99 -13.40 16.84
CA ASN A 216 7.67 -12.52 17.97
C ASN A 216 8.07 -11.06 17.70
N GLY A 217 8.74 -10.77 16.58
CA GLY A 217 9.03 -9.41 16.15
C GLY A 217 7.77 -8.57 15.94
N ILE A 218 7.94 -7.25 16.01
CA ILE A 218 6.88 -6.26 15.79
C ILE A 218 6.76 -5.83 14.31
N SER A 219 7.72 -6.24 13.48
CA SER A 219 7.79 -5.97 12.03
C SER A 219 7.94 -7.26 11.24
N GLU A 220 7.84 -7.15 9.92
CA GLU A 220 8.29 -8.21 9.02
C GLU A 220 9.80 -8.46 9.13
N VAL A 221 10.22 -9.62 8.61
CA VAL A 221 11.62 -9.98 8.44
C VAL A 221 12.06 -9.62 7.03
N TYR A 222 13.16 -8.87 6.94
CA TYR A 222 13.71 -8.41 5.67
C TYR A 222 15.05 -9.07 5.43
N LYS A 223 15.22 -9.64 4.24
CA LYS A 223 16.49 -10.12 3.74
C LYS A 223 17.16 -9.03 2.94
N PHE A 224 18.35 -8.63 3.35
CA PHE A 224 19.19 -7.72 2.59
C PHE A 224 20.16 -8.51 1.72
N GLY A 225 20.43 -8.00 0.52
CA GLY A 225 21.36 -8.62 -0.42
C GLY A 225 22.31 -7.59 -1.04
N PRO A 226 23.52 -7.99 -1.47
CA PRO A 226 24.19 -9.23 -1.08
C PRO A 226 24.51 -9.25 0.43
N VAL A 227 24.92 -10.40 0.97
CA VAL A 227 25.33 -10.53 2.39
C VAL A 227 26.77 -10.04 2.58
N GLY A 228 27.07 -9.43 3.72
CA GLY A 228 28.41 -8.94 4.06
C GLY A 228 28.70 -7.56 3.44
N VAL A 229 27.66 -6.79 3.15
CA VAL A 229 27.81 -5.42 2.66
C VAL A 229 28.21 -4.54 3.83
N THR A 230 29.24 -3.74 3.65
CA THR A 230 29.72 -2.78 4.64
C THR A 230 29.59 -1.35 4.13
N PHE A 231 29.37 -0.40 5.04
CA PHE A 231 29.24 1.02 4.77
C PHE A 231 30.14 1.84 5.70
N ASN A 232 30.88 2.80 5.12
CA ASN A 232 31.67 3.76 5.88
C ASN A 232 31.54 5.17 5.28
N PRO A 233 30.89 6.14 5.98
CA PRO A 233 30.25 6.02 7.29
C PRO A 233 28.98 5.12 7.28
N PRO A 234 28.40 4.80 8.46
CA PRO A 234 27.11 4.12 8.56
C PRO A 234 26.00 4.85 7.78
N ILE A 235 25.02 4.09 7.29
CA ILE A 235 23.89 4.59 6.51
C ILE A 235 22.61 4.62 7.35
N GLU A 236 21.64 5.46 6.95
CA GLU A 236 20.34 5.56 7.64
C GLU A 236 19.38 4.52 7.07
N LEU A 237 18.84 3.69 7.96
CA LEU A 237 17.71 2.80 7.71
C LEU A 237 16.50 3.35 8.46
N SER A 238 15.35 3.38 7.80
CA SER A 238 14.09 3.79 8.43
C SER A 238 13.02 2.70 8.27
N ILE A 239 12.25 2.47 9.33
CA ILE A 239 11.16 1.49 9.37
C ILE A 239 9.90 2.16 9.89
N LYS A 240 8.80 2.03 9.15
CA LYS A 240 7.48 2.41 9.62
C LYS A 240 7.00 1.39 10.68
N TYR A 241 6.62 1.86 11.86
CA TYR A 241 6.09 1.00 12.92
C TYR A 241 4.56 1.12 13.02
N ASN A 242 3.91 0.07 13.52
CA ASN A 242 2.48 0.11 13.77
C ASN A 242 2.19 0.55 15.22
N PRO A 243 1.56 1.71 15.46
CA PRO A 243 1.24 2.16 16.82
C PRO A 243 0.27 1.24 17.56
N ALA A 244 -0.52 0.42 16.86
CA ALA A 244 -1.39 -0.58 17.50
C ALA A 244 -0.58 -1.69 18.21
N ILE A 245 0.70 -1.88 17.86
CA ILE A 245 1.57 -2.91 18.44
C ILE A 245 2.48 -2.31 19.53
N VAL A 246 3.12 -1.18 19.23
CA VAL A 246 4.16 -0.59 20.11
C VAL A 246 3.72 0.67 20.87
N GLY A 247 2.47 1.08 20.69
CA GLY A 247 1.95 2.35 21.21
C GLY A 247 2.25 3.53 20.29
N ASP A 248 1.65 4.68 20.62
CA ASP A 248 1.68 5.86 19.74
C ASP A 248 3.07 6.47 19.56
N CYS A 249 3.93 6.41 20.57
CA CYS A 249 5.24 7.03 20.55
C CYS A 249 6.18 6.25 21.50
N PRO A 250 6.73 5.10 21.08
CA PRO A 250 7.65 4.32 21.91
C PRO A 250 8.90 5.14 22.22
N SER A 251 9.45 4.98 23.42
CA SER A 251 10.67 5.68 23.84
C SER A 251 11.93 5.16 23.14
N GLU A 252 11.93 3.88 22.76
CA GLU A 252 13.02 3.21 22.09
C GLU A 252 12.48 2.03 21.28
N LEU A 253 13.11 1.78 20.12
CA LEU A 253 12.91 0.58 19.31
C LEU A 253 14.28 0.01 18.95
N SER A 254 14.36 -1.29 18.72
CA SER A 254 15.63 -1.94 18.35
C SER A 254 15.49 -2.70 17.04
N PHE A 255 16.49 -2.56 16.17
CA PHE A 255 16.63 -3.31 14.93
C PHE A 255 17.54 -4.51 15.18
N TYR A 256 16.97 -5.71 15.09
CA TYR A 256 17.68 -6.96 15.32
C TYR A 256 18.22 -7.49 13.99
N GLN A 257 19.52 -7.74 13.92
CA GLN A 257 20.20 -8.30 12.75
C GLN A 257 20.55 -9.76 13.01
N TYR A 258 20.24 -10.64 12.06
CA TYR A 258 20.53 -12.06 12.13
C TYR A 258 21.39 -12.47 10.93
N ASP A 259 22.23 -13.49 11.10
CA ASP A 259 22.97 -14.08 9.99
C ASP A 259 22.09 -15.04 9.16
N GLU A 260 22.65 -15.65 8.10
CA GLU A 260 21.92 -16.60 7.24
C GLU A 260 21.44 -17.87 7.98
N ASN A 261 22.00 -18.17 9.15
CA ASN A 261 21.62 -19.30 10.00
C ASN A 261 20.56 -18.91 11.05
N GLY A 262 20.11 -17.65 11.06
CA GLY A 262 19.16 -17.13 12.05
C GLY A 262 19.80 -16.84 13.41
N ILE A 263 21.12 -16.74 13.51
CA ILE A 263 21.82 -16.38 14.75
C ILE A 263 21.87 -14.86 14.87
N LEU A 264 21.51 -14.33 16.03
CA LEU A 264 21.56 -12.89 16.32
C LEU A 264 22.99 -12.36 16.19
N LYS A 265 23.21 -11.46 15.23
CA LYS A 265 24.48 -10.80 14.93
C LYS A 265 24.64 -9.49 15.71
N ALA A 266 23.59 -8.66 15.70
CA ALA A 266 23.63 -7.35 16.34
C ALA A 266 22.23 -6.87 16.75
N ILE A 267 22.19 -5.98 17.74
CA ILE A 267 20.99 -5.21 18.12
C ILE A 267 21.36 -3.73 17.98
N VAL A 268 20.68 -3.03 17.08
CA VAL A 268 20.93 -1.62 16.79
C VAL A 268 19.78 -0.81 17.39
N PRO A 269 20.01 0.02 18.43
CA PRO A 269 18.96 0.86 18.99
C PRO A 269 18.57 1.97 18.01
N SER A 270 17.31 2.41 18.09
CA SER A 270 16.80 3.52 17.28
C SER A 270 17.57 4.80 17.61
N LYS A 271 18.08 5.46 16.58
CA LYS A 271 18.72 6.78 16.67
C LYS A 271 17.73 7.89 16.98
N LYS A 272 16.57 7.83 16.33
CA LYS A 272 15.45 8.77 16.50
C LYS A 272 14.15 8.06 16.14
N ILE A 273 13.05 8.50 16.75
CA ILE A 273 11.70 8.03 16.46
C ILE A 273 10.86 9.27 16.12
N ASP A 274 10.32 9.29 14.92
CA ASP A 274 9.34 10.29 14.49
C ASP A 274 7.94 9.76 14.76
N CYS A 275 7.30 10.30 15.79
CA CYS A 275 5.97 9.88 16.23
C CYS A 275 4.84 10.47 15.40
N GLU A 276 5.09 11.47 14.55
CA GLU A 276 4.09 11.99 13.62
C GLU A 276 4.00 11.08 12.41
N SER A 277 5.13 10.76 11.79
CA SER A 277 5.18 9.87 10.62
C SER A 277 5.15 8.37 10.97
N LYS A 278 5.30 8.04 12.27
CA LYS A 278 5.42 6.66 12.78
C LYS A 278 6.62 5.92 12.19
N ILE A 279 7.77 6.59 12.13
CA ILE A 279 9.01 6.05 11.56
C ILE A 279 10.11 6.00 12.62
N ALA A 280 10.76 4.85 12.75
CA ALA A 280 11.98 4.69 13.54
C ALA A 280 13.19 4.68 12.61
N PHE A 281 14.28 5.31 13.04
CA PHE A 281 15.50 5.44 12.26
C PHE A 281 16.68 4.78 12.98
N PHE A 282 17.54 4.13 12.22
CA PHE A 282 18.68 3.34 12.68
C PHE A 282 19.90 3.68 11.83
N ASP A 283 21.08 3.74 12.46
CA ASP A 283 22.35 3.83 11.72
C ASP A 283 22.92 2.41 11.60
N ILE A 284 23.09 1.91 10.37
CA ILE A 284 23.64 0.58 10.12
C ILE A 284 24.98 0.68 9.38
N SER A 285 25.97 -0.09 9.81
CA SER A 285 27.29 -0.16 9.19
C SER A 285 27.46 -1.37 8.28
N GLU A 286 26.61 -2.38 8.45
CA GLU A 286 26.66 -3.62 7.69
C GLU A 286 25.33 -4.37 7.71
N PHE A 287 25.17 -5.27 6.74
CA PHE A 287 24.22 -6.39 6.75
C PHE A 287 24.80 -7.58 6.00
#